data_AF-A0A9E3D7W0-F1
#
_entry.id   AF-A0A9E3D7W0-F1
#
_cell.length_a   1.000
_cell.length_b   1.000
_cell.length_c   1.000
_cell.angle_alpha   90.00
_cell.angle_beta   90.00
_cell.angle_gamma   90.00
#
_symmetry.space_group_name_H-M   'P 1'
#
loop_
_entity.id
_entity.type
_entity.pdbx_description
1 polymer ?
#
loop_
_entity_poly.entity_id
_entity_poly.type
_entity_poly.pdbx_seq_one_letter_code
_entity_poly.pdbx_strand_id
1 'polypeptide(L)'
;LPGLSTNYYDHSDWAGAVLTSTSTTAPTAPTNLAAASLSSSSIKLTWTPGSNNVSSYSVDRSTDGTNFTTIANGVSASATSYTDATGLSAATKYYYRIRAVNSIGSSPNSNIGSATTAQLQTVTYVSDLSAMSATIGWGSIMKDKSVSGNPLRLAGTTYAKGIGTHAVSQITYNIGGKYSTFISDVGVDQEEDGRGTGSVDFQVFGDGKLLYDSGVLTNDQVGHINISVSGVQSLELVANNGVPNSIDFDHADWAGAELVV
;
A
#
# COMPACT_ATOMS: atom_id res chain seq x y z
N LEU A 1 78.45 -22.68 -35.78
CA LEU A 1 78.72 -22.62 -34.32
C LEU A 1 77.44 -22.16 -33.62
N PRO A 2 77.09 -22.74 -32.46
CA PRO A 2 75.71 -22.82 -31.94
C PRO A 2 75.33 -21.68 -30.98
N GLY A 3 74.02 -21.53 -30.77
CA GLY A 3 73.43 -21.28 -29.45
C GLY A 3 73.22 -19.83 -29.02
N LEU A 4 71.98 -19.34 -29.14
CA LEU A 4 71.37 -18.51 -28.11
C LEU A 4 69.90 -18.92 -27.95
N SER A 5 69.63 -19.64 -26.86
CA SER A 5 68.31 -19.87 -26.28
C SER A 5 67.72 -18.52 -25.86
N THR A 6 66.57 -18.15 -26.41
CA THR A 6 65.75 -17.09 -25.81
C THR A 6 64.76 -17.78 -24.87
N ASN A 7 64.94 -17.49 -23.58
CA ASN A 7 64.15 -18.08 -22.51
C ASN A 7 62.66 -17.77 -22.69
N TYR A 8 61.89 -18.83 -22.84
CA TYR A 8 60.45 -18.88 -22.67
C TYR A 8 60.14 -18.70 -21.17
N TYR A 9 59.78 -17.48 -20.78
CA TYR A 9 59.09 -17.22 -19.52
C TYR A 9 57.80 -16.45 -19.80
N ASP A 10 56.96 -17.02 -20.68
CA ASP A 10 55.52 -16.79 -20.59
C ASP A 10 55.02 -17.80 -19.56
N HIS A 11 54.80 -17.31 -18.34
CA HIS A 11 54.29 -18.09 -17.21
C HIS A 11 52.92 -18.68 -17.62
N SER A 12 52.91 -19.90 -18.14
CA SER A 12 51.69 -20.63 -18.53
C SER A 12 51.02 -21.29 -17.32
N ASP A 13 51.53 -21.03 -16.12
CA ASP A 13 51.22 -21.67 -14.83
C ASP A 13 50.02 -21.05 -14.10
N TRP A 14 49.42 -19.97 -14.61
CA TRP A 14 48.19 -19.36 -14.07
C TRP A 14 46.92 -19.68 -14.89
N ALA A 15 47.04 -20.47 -15.96
CA ALA A 15 45.90 -20.97 -16.72
C ALA A 15 45.06 -21.95 -15.86
N GLY A 16 44.08 -21.41 -15.14
CA GLY A 16 43.21 -22.15 -14.23
C GLY A 16 43.44 -21.89 -12.74
N ALA A 17 44.27 -20.91 -12.37
CA ALA A 17 44.41 -20.49 -10.99
C ALA A 17 43.09 -19.88 -10.47
N VAL A 18 42.37 -20.61 -9.62
CA VAL A 18 41.20 -20.11 -8.90
C VAL A 18 41.70 -19.52 -7.58
N LEU A 19 41.59 -18.21 -7.40
CA LEU A 19 41.79 -17.55 -6.11
C LEU A 19 40.67 -18.00 -5.16
N THR A 20 40.95 -19.01 -4.35
CA THR A 20 40.06 -19.40 -3.26
C THR A 20 40.36 -18.53 -2.05
N SER A 21 39.48 -17.58 -1.79
CA SER A 21 39.52 -16.77 -0.57
C SER A 21 39.09 -17.64 0.61
N THR A 22 40.03 -18.37 1.20
CA THR A 22 39.77 -19.18 2.39
C THR A 22 39.70 -18.27 3.62
N SER A 23 38.57 -18.30 4.32
CA SER A 23 38.45 -17.56 5.57
C SER A 23 39.20 -18.29 6.68
N THR A 24 40.02 -17.58 7.44
CA THR A 24 40.74 -18.11 8.60
C THR A 24 40.09 -17.70 9.93
N THR A 25 39.11 -16.80 9.89
CA THR A 25 38.43 -16.25 11.07
C THR A 25 36.93 -16.08 10.81
N ALA A 26 36.13 -16.03 11.87
CA ALA A 26 34.73 -15.67 11.75
C ALA A 26 34.56 -14.23 11.19
N PRO A 27 33.40 -13.90 10.59
CA PRO A 27 33.16 -12.57 10.07
C PRO A 27 33.18 -11.49 11.16
N THR A 28 33.42 -10.24 10.76
CA THR A 28 33.12 -9.09 11.63
C THR A 28 31.61 -8.86 11.66
N ALA A 29 31.12 -8.25 12.75
CA ALA A 29 29.69 -7.99 12.90
C ALA A 29 29.19 -6.99 11.84
N PRO A 30 27.99 -7.21 11.25
CA PRO A 30 27.32 -6.17 10.49
C PRO A 30 27.11 -4.91 11.34
N THR A 31 27.12 -3.74 10.72
CA THR A 31 26.95 -2.45 11.41
C THR A 31 25.84 -1.63 10.77
N ASN A 32 25.48 -0.50 11.39
CA ASN A 32 24.43 0.41 10.91
C ASN A 32 23.09 -0.30 10.62
N LEU A 33 22.73 -1.30 11.43
CA LEU A 33 21.44 -1.95 11.29
C LEU A 33 20.34 -0.92 11.61
N ALA A 34 19.53 -0.63 10.61
CA ALA A 34 18.33 0.18 10.71
C ALA A 34 17.10 -0.67 10.38
N ALA A 35 15.98 -0.33 11.00
CA ALA A 35 14.68 -0.94 10.76
C ALA A 35 13.67 0.16 10.42
N ALA A 36 12.84 -0.07 9.40
CA ALA A 36 11.78 0.85 8.98
C ALA A 36 10.49 0.07 8.74
N SER A 37 9.37 0.56 9.29
CA SER A 37 8.06 -0.03 9.00
C SER A 37 7.70 0.21 7.54
N LEU A 38 7.19 -0.84 6.89
CA LEU A 38 6.61 -0.76 5.55
C LEU A 38 5.09 -0.86 5.59
N SER A 39 4.54 -1.67 6.50
CA SER A 39 3.10 -1.84 6.68
C SER A 39 2.77 -2.20 8.14
N SER A 40 1.49 -2.49 8.39
CA SER A 40 1.01 -3.05 9.65
C SER A 40 1.56 -4.45 9.96
N SER A 41 2.16 -5.12 8.97
CA SER A 41 2.64 -6.49 9.10
C SER A 41 4.04 -6.71 8.52
N SER A 42 4.77 -5.63 8.19
CA SER A 42 6.12 -5.76 7.63
C SER A 42 7.09 -4.63 8.03
N ILE A 43 8.35 -5.03 8.21
CA ILE A 43 9.48 -4.15 8.55
C ILE A 43 10.65 -4.47 7.61
N LYS A 44 11.24 -3.44 7.02
CA LYS A 44 12.48 -3.53 6.24
C LYS A 44 13.68 -3.26 7.12
N LEU A 45 14.66 -4.15 7.03
CA LEU A 45 15.97 -4.02 7.65
C LEU A 45 17.00 -3.64 6.59
N THR A 46 17.95 -2.78 6.95
CA THR A 46 19.12 -2.44 6.13
C THR A 46 20.36 -2.38 7.01
N TRP A 47 21.52 -2.81 6.48
CA TRP A 47 22.77 -2.82 7.23
C TRP A 47 24.00 -2.62 6.33
N THR A 48 25.12 -2.30 6.96
CA THR A 48 26.46 -2.36 6.35
C THR A 48 27.03 -3.77 6.57
N PRO A 49 27.47 -4.48 5.49
CA PRO A 49 28.07 -5.80 5.57
C PRO A 49 29.25 -5.91 6.52
N GLY A 50 29.41 -7.08 7.14
CA GLY A 50 30.66 -7.48 7.77
C GLY A 50 31.73 -7.85 6.76
N SER A 51 32.95 -8.08 7.24
CA SER A 51 34.13 -8.51 6.45
C SER A 51 34.48 -9.98 6.71
N ASN A 52 35.58 -10.46 6.10
CA ASN A 52 36.10 -11.83 6.21
C ASN A 52 35.20 -12.88 5.55
N ASN A 53 34.91 -12.68 4.26
CA ASN A 53 34.23 -13.64 3.37
C ASN A 53 32.87 -14.11 3.91
N VAL A 54 31.96 -13.17 4.13
CA VAL A 54 30.58 -13.48 4.51
C VAL A 54 29.95 -14.41 3.48
N SER A 55 29.40 -15.53 3.93
CA SER A 55 28.67 -16.51 3.11
C SER A 55 27.16 -16.34 3.24
N SER A 56 26.68 -15.89 4.39
CA SER A 56 25.27 -15.55 4.61
C SER A 56 25.08 -14.66 5.85
N TYR A 57 23.85 -14.22 6.07
CA TYR A 57 23.42 -13.58 7.31
C TYR A 57 22.32 -14.38 8.00
N SER A 58 22.28 -14.25 9.32
CA SER A 58 21.18 -14.69 10.18
C SER A 58 20.55 -13.47 10.84
N VAL A 59 19.22 -13.39 10.78
CA VAL A 59 18.41 -12.30 11.31
C VAL A 59 17.64 -12.81 12.52
N ASP A 60 17.82 -12.14 13.65
CA ASP A 60 17.04 -12.38 14.86
C ASP A 60 16.05 -11.24 15.11
N ARG A 61 14.89 -11.58 15.69
CA ARG A 61 13.83 -10.65 16.09
C ARG A 61 13.48 -10.82 17.58
N SER A 62 13.07 -9.74 18.22
CA SER A 62 12.55 -9.70 19.59
C SER A 62 11.39 -8.71 19.70
N THR A 63 10.47 -8.93 20.65
CA THR A 63 9.39 -8.00 21.01
C THR A 63 9.70 -7.17 22.26
N ASP A 64 10.69 -7.57 23.06
CA ASP A 64 11.09 -6.90 24.30
C ASP A 64 12.51 -6.30 24.24
N GLY A 65 13.24 -6.54 23.15
CA GLY A 65 14.60 -6.05 22.94
C GLY A 65 15.68 -6.85 23.69
N THR A 66 15.33 -7.96 24.32
CA THR A 66 16.22 -8.80 25.13
C THR A 66 16.19 -10.27 24.72
N ASN A 67 15.01 -10.85 24.50
CA ASN A 67 14.80 -12.23 24.10
C ASN A 67 14.66 -12.32 22.58
N PHE A 68 15.72 -12.75 21.91
CA PHE A 68 15.80 -12.80 20.45
C PHE A 68 15.63 -14.21 19.92
N THR A 69 14.83 -14.37 18.86
CA THR A 69 14.67 -15.61 18.10
C THR A 69 15.08 -15.41 16.65
N THR A 70 15.78 -16.37 16.07
CA THR A 70 16.15 -16.34 14.65
C THR A 70 14.90 -16.50 13.77
N ILE A 71 14.65 -15.52 12.90
CA ILE A 71 13.52 -15.51 11.95
C ILE A 71 13.96 -15.81 10.51
N ALA A 72 15.24 -15.62 10.20
CA ALA A 72 15.83 -15.98 8.92
C ALA A 72 17.27 -16.44 9.11
N ASN A 73 17.64 -17.46 8.34
CA ASN A 73 19.00 -17.96 8.23
C ASN A 73 19.32 -18.18 6.75
N GLY A 74 20.58 -18.00 6.34
CA GLY A 74 20.97 -18.15 4.95
C GLY A 74 20.60 -16.96 4.06
N VAL A 75 20.38 -15.77 4.62
CA VAL A 75 20.20 -14.55 3.80
C VAL A 75 21.48 -14.32 3.01
N SER A 76 21.37 -14.06 1.69
CA SER A 76 22.51 -13.98 0.76
C SER A 76 23.69 -13.16 1.29
N ALA A 77 24.93 -13.62 1.05
CA ALA A 77 26.17 -12.89 1.36
C ALA A 77 26.21 -11.44 0.83
N SER A 78 25.59 -11.21 -0.34
CA SER A 78 25.54 -9.90 -0.99
C SER A 78 24.40 -9.02 -0.48
N ALA A 79 23.51 -9.54 0.37
CA ALA A 79 22.38 -8.78 0.86
C ALA A 79 22.83 -7.67 1.81
N THR A 80 22.28 -6.48 1.60
CA THR A 80 22.36 -5.33 2.50
C THR A 80 20.99 -4.96 3.08
N SER A 81 19.97 -5.78 2.79
CA SER A 81 18.61 -5.59 3.29
C SER A 81 17.85 -6.92 3.41
N TYR A 82 16.84 -6.93 4.28
CA TYR A 82 15.92 -8.04 4.50
C TYR A 82 14.56 -7.48 4.90
N THR A 83 13.47 -8.02 4.35
CA THR A 83 12.12 -7.63 4.75
C THR A 83 11.52 -8.75 5.59
N ASP A 84 11.22 -8.44 6.85
CA ASP A 84 10.43 -9.30 7.72
C ASP A 84 8.95 -9.01 7.47
N ALA A 85 8.21 -9.98 6.92
CA ALA A 85 6.81 -9.85 6.54
C ALA A 85 5.93 -10.97 7.13
N THR A 86 6.43 -11.73 8.11
CA THR A 86 5.75 -12.92 8.64
C THR A 86 5.59 -12.84 10.15
N GLY A 87 4.34 -12.91 10.62
CA GLY A 87 4.01 -12.99 12.04
C GLY A 87 4.23 -11.69 12.82
N LEU A 88 4.21 -10.53 12.14
CA LEU A 88 4.16 -9.24 12.82
C LEU A 88 2.71 -8.84 13.07
N SER A 89 2.47 -8.23 14.23
CA SER A 89 1.19 -7.60 14.58
C SER A 89 1.26 -6.11 14.30
N ALA A 90 0.10 -5.50 14.01
CA ALA A 90 -0.02 -4.06 13.81
C ALA A 90 0.33 -3.27 15.08
N ALA A 91 0.76 -2.02 14.91
CA ALA A 91 1.11 -1.10 15.99
C ALA A 91 2.08 -1.70 17.05
N THR A 92 2.92 -2.66 16.66
CA THR A 92 3.77 -3.42 17.57
C THR A 92 5.23 -3.12 17.30
N LYS A 93 5.99 -2.83 18.36
CA LYS A 93 7.43 -2.57 18.26
C LYS A 93 8.20 -3.88 18.21
N TYR A 94 9.10 -3.99 17.24
CA TYR A 94 10.02 -5.10 17.07
C TYR A 94 11.46 -4.62 17.08
N TYR A 95 12.33 -5.48 17.58
CA TYR A 95 13.76 -5.27 17.70
C TYR A 95 14.47 -6.34 16.89
N TYR A 96 15.57 -5.96 16.24
CA TYR A 96 16.31 -6.81 15.33
C TYR A 96 17.80 -6.71 15.60
N ARG A 97 18.50 -7.82 15.35
CA ARG A 97 19.96 -7.87 15.27
C ARG A 97 20.34 -8.87 14.19
N ILE A 98 21.51 -8.69 13.59
CA ILE A 98 21.99 -9.51 12.49
C ILE A 98 23.39 -10.01 12.80
N ARG A 99 23.70 -11.24 12.38
CA ARG A 99 25.04 -11.83 12.39
C ARG A 99 25.44 -12.21 10.97
N ALA A 100 26.71 -12.00 10.64
CA ALA A 100 27.31 -12.54 9.43
C ALA A 100 27.87 -13.94 9.71
N VAL A 101 27.80 -14.83 8.73
CA VAL A 101 28.21 -16.23 8.85
C VAL A 101 29.15 -16.60 7.71
N ASN A 102 30.21 -17.34 8.01
CA ASN A 102 31.05 -18.03 7.02
C ASN A 102 31.32 -19.47 7.47
N SER A 103 32.19 -20.19 6.76
CA SER A 103 32.55 -21.58 7.09
C SER A 103 33.26 -21.76 8.44
N ILE A 104 33.84 -20.70 9.01
CA ILE A 104 34.52 -20.72 10.31
C ILE A 104 33.52 -20.52 11.45
N GLY A 105 32.49 -19.69 11.23
CA GLY A 105 31.44 -19.48 12.22
C GLY A 105 30.66 -18.18 12.01
N SER A 106 29.98 -17.77 13.08
CA SER A 106 29.19 -16.53 13.12
C SER A 106 29.98 -15.38 13.74
N SER A 107 29.73 -14.18 13.25
CA SER A 107 30.18 -12.94 13.88
C SER A 107 29.49 -12.70 15.24
N PRO A 108 29.99 -11.75 16.05
CA PRO A 108 29.16 -11.08 17.05
C PRO A 108 27.90 -10.45 16.42
N ASN A 109 26.91 -10.13 17.26
CA ASN A 109 25.71 -9.42 16.81
C ASN A 109 26.05 -7.97 16.37
N SER A 110 25.28 -7.46 15.41
CA SER A 110 25.21 -6.03 15.10
C SER A 110 24.68 -5.21 16.28
N ASN A 111 24.62 -3.89 16.10
CA ASN A 111 23.73 -3.04 16.92
C ASN A 111 22.27 -3.52 16.82
N ILE A 112 21.43 -3.15 17.79
CA ILE A 112 19.99 -3.40 17.73
C ILE A 112 19.33 -2.31 16.88
N GLY A 113 18.60 -2.71 15.84
CA GLY A 113 17.65 -1.87 15.12
C GLY A 113 16.23 -2.11 15.62
N SER A 114 15.35 -1.12 15.59
CA SER A 114 13.95 -1.31 15.98
C SER A 114 12.99 -0.44 15.17
N ALA A 115 11.80 -0.96 14.91
CA ALA A 115 10.70 -0.21 14.30
C ALA A 115 9.36 -0.68 14.88
N THR A 116 8.36 0.19 14.83
CA THR A 116 6.97 -0.13 15.16
C THR A 116 6.21 -0.29 13.85
N THR A 117 5.54 -1.43 13.65
CA THR A 117 4.66 -1.62 12.49
C THR A 117 3.56 -0.55 12.46
N ALA A 118 3.08 -0.22 11.26
CA ALA A 118 1.97 0.71 11.12
C ALA A 118 0.70 0.19 11.80
N GLN A 119 -0.28 1.07 12.00
CA GLN A 119 -1.62 0.61 12.39
C GLN A 119 -2.26 -0.17 11.24
N LEU A 120 -3.12 -1.14 11.56
CA LEU A 120 -3.90 -1.85 10.55
C LEU A 120 -5.00 -0.92 10.07
N GLN A 121 -4.91 -0.50 8.81
CA GLN A 121 -6.00 0.22 8.19
C GLN A 121 -7.15 -0.73 7.91
N THR A 122 -8.35 -0.36 8.34
CA THR A 122 -9.57 -1.13 8.06
C THR A 122 -10.43 -0.34 7.10
N VAL A 123 -10.80 -0.97 5.99
CA VAL A 123 -11.69 -0.39 4.97
C VAL A 123 -13.13 -0.82 5.23
N THR A 124 -14.06 0.12 5.19
CA THR A 124 -15.51 -0.14 5.20
C THR A 124 -16.12 0.51 3.96
N TYR A 125 -16.75 -0.28 3.09
CA TYR A 125 -17.46 0.30 1.95
C TYR A 125 -18.75 0.97 2.40
N VAL A 126 -19.06 2.13 1.83
CA VAL A 126 -20.30 2.87 2.12
C VAL A 126 -21.53 2.06 1.75
N SER A 127 -21.45 1.19 0.74
CA SER A 127 -22.51 0.26 0.37
C SER A 127 -22.82 -0.80 1.42
N ASP A 128 -21.87 -1.12 2.29
CA ASP A 128 -22.07 -2.05 3.41
C ASP A 128 -22.70 -1.36 4.64
N LEU A 129 -22.70 -0.03 4.67
CA LEU A 129 -23.34 0.74 5.73
C LEU A 129 -24.87 0.84 5.55
N SER A 130 -25.55 1.07 6.66
CA SER A 130 -26.96 1.46 6.67
C SER A 130 -27.06 2.98 6.65
N ALA A 131 -27.66 3.54 5.61
CA ALA A 131 -27.93 4.97 5.53
C ALA A 131 -28.97 5.37 6.60
N MET A 132 -28.80 6.54 7.21
CA MET A 132 -29.80 7.15 8.10
C MET A 132 -30.96 7.71 7.29
N SER A 133 -30.66 8.30 6.14
CA SER A 133 -31.61 8.86 5.19
C SER A 133 -31.05 8.74 3.78
N ALA A 134 -31.95 8.63 2.81
CA ALA A 134 -31.60 8.63 1.41
C ALA A 134 -32.76 9.23 0.59
N THR A 135 -32.45 10.17 -0.29
CA THR A 135 -33.36 10.71 -1.29
C THR A 135 -32.71 10.58 -2.67
N ILE A 136 -33.53 10.46 -3.70
CA ILE A 136 -33.09 10.29 -5.09
C ILE A 136 -34.13 10.93 -6.01
N GLY A 137 -33.67 11.57 -7.09
CA GLY A 137 -34.53 12.23 -8.07
C GLY A 137 -35.31 11.25 -8.94
N TRP A 138 -34.70 10.10 -9.27
CA TRP A 138 -35.29 9.06 -10.09
C TRP A 138 -34.80 7.67 -9.70
N GLY A 139 -35.68 6.67 -9.77
CA GLY A 139 -35.32 5.27 -9.49
C GLY A 139 -35.15 4.98 -8.00
N SER A 140 -34.12 4.22 -7.65
CA SER A 140 -33.81 3.84 -6.26
C SER A 140 -32.30 3.84 -6.04
N ILE A 141 -31.87 4.16 -4.81
CA ILE A 141 -30.46 3.99 -4.43
C ILE A 141 -30.09 2.52 -4.52
N MET A 142 -29.05 2.20 -5.28
CA MET A 142 -28.57 0.85 -5.50
C MET A 142 -27.21 0.66 -4.83
N LYS A 143 -27.03 -0.49 -4.17
CA LYS A 143 -25.77 -0.88 -3.54
C LYS A 143 -25.00 -1.80 -4.49
N ASP A 144 -23.73 -1.50 -4.73
CA ASP A 144 -22.82 -2.27 -5.58
C ASP A 144 -23.31 -2.45 -7.03
N LYS A 145 -24.21 -1.55 -7.46
CA LYS A 145 -24.86 -1.52 -8.78
C LYS A 145 -25.19 -0.07 -9.13
N SER A 146 -25.20 0.25 -10.43
CA SER A 146 -25.74 1.51 -10.96
C SER A 146 -27.23 1.64 -10.63
N VAL A 147 -27.79 2.84 -10.81
CA VAL A 147 -29.22 3.10 -10.58
C VAL A 147 -30.14 2.22 -11.46
N SER A 148 -29.70 1.82 -12.65
CA SER A 148 -30.45 0.86 -13.50
C SER A 148 -30.16 -0.61 -13.20
N GLY A 149 -29.34 -0.92 -12.19
CA GLY A 149 -29.02 -2.29 -11.76
C GLY A 149 -27.86 -2.96 -12.51
N ASN A 150 -27.10 -2.20 -13.30
CA ASN A 150 -25.90 -2.67 -13.99
C ASN A 150 -24.67 -2.63 -13.06
N PRO A 151 -23.51 -3.19 -13.46
CA PRO A 151 -22.26 -2.91 -12.77
C PRO A 151 -21.92 -1.42 -12.81
N LEU A 152 -21.41 -0.88 -11.71
CA LEU A 152 -20.92 0.51 -11.61
C LEU A 152 -19.75 0.71 -12.58
N ARG A 153 -19.85 1.66 -13.50
CA ARG A 153 -18.82 1.87 -14.55
C ARG A 153 -18.55 3.34 -14.79
N LEU A 154 -17.29 3.75 -14.59
CA LEU A 154 -16.80 5.10 -14.82
C LEU A 154 -15.60 5.07 -15.77
N ALA A 155 -15.69 5.79 -16.90
CA ALA A 155 -14.60 5.94 -17.89
C ALA A 155 -13.86 4.64 -18.25
N GLY A 156 -14.60 3.54 -18.45
CA GLY A 156 -14.08 2.23 -18.81
C GLY A 156 -13.66 1.35 -17.62
N THR A 157 -13.61 1.88 -16.40
CA THR A 157 -13.30 1.13 -15.18
C THR A 157 -14.59 0.60 -14.55
N THR A 158 -14.60 -0.69 -14.18
CA THR A 158 -15.73 -1.33 -13.49
C THR A 158 -15.42 -1.49 -12.01
N TYR A 159 -16.38 -1.14 -11.15
CA TYR A 159 -16.22 -1.20 -9.71
C TYR A 159 -17.14 -2.27 -9.12
N ALA A 160 -16.60 -3.08 -8.22
CA ALA A 160 -17.37 -4.11 -7.52
C ALA A 160 -18.18 -3.56 -6.36
N LYS A 161 -17.78 -2.39 -5.83
CA LYS A 161 -18.36 -1.76 -4.63
C LYS A 161 -18.68 -0.30 -4.93
N GLY A 162 -19.74 0.21 -4.32
CA GLY A 162 -20.13 1.61 -4.44
C GLY A 162 -21.64 1.82 -4.35
N ILE A 163 -22.09 3.04 -4.62
CA ILE A 163 -23.50 3.42 -4.61
C ILE A 163 -23.89 3.96 -5.99
N GLY A 164 -24.88 3.35 -6.62
CA GLY A 164 -25.54 3.91 -7.81
C GLY A 164 -26.74 4.74 -7.39
N THR A 165 -26.87 5.93 -7.97
CA THR A 165 -27.92 6.90 -7.67
C THR A 165 -28.26 7.74 -8.90
N HIS A 166 -29.11 8.74 -8.73
CA HIS A 166 -29.51 9.66 -9.78
C HIS A 166 -29.74 11.05 -9.20
N ALA A 167 -29.22 12.09 -9.85
CA ALA A 167 -29.39 13.46 -9.38
C ALA A 167 -30.88 13.91 -9.41
N VAL A 168 -31.35 14.77 -8.50
CA VAL A 168 -30.67 15.17 -7.26
C VAL A 168 -30.80 14.04 -6.24
N SER A 169 -29.69 13.64 -5.61
CA SER A 169 -29.71 12.69 -4.50
C SER A 169 -28.92 13.16 -3.31
N GLN A 170 -29.35 12.72 -2.13
CA GLN A 170 -28.68 12.99 -0.86
C GLN A 170 -28.76 11.72 -0.01
N ILE A 171 -27.61 11.24 0.45
CA ILE A 171 -27.52 10.03 1.27
C ILE A 171 -26.68 10.34 2.51
N THR A 172 -27.26 10.16 3.69
CA THR A 172 -26.59 10.47 4.96
C THR A 172 -26.26 9.20 5.73
N TYR A 173 -25.03 9.11 6.24
CA TYR A 173 -24.50 8.01 7.04
C TYR A 173 -23.99 8.52 8.39
N ASN A 174 -24.29 7.78 9.46
CA ASN A 174 -23.63 8.00 10.75
C ASN A 174 -22.31 7.23 10.75
N ILE A 175 -21.19 7.95 10.71
CA ILE A 175 -19.85 7.38 10.73
C ILE A 175 -19.19 7.50 12.12
N GLY A 176 -19.81 8.26 13.04
CA GLY A 176 -19.54 8.26 14.47
C GLY A 176 -18.11 8.63 14.88
N GLY A 177 -17.39 9.41 14.05
CA GLY A 177 -16.04 9.88 14.36
C GLY A 177 -14.96 8.80 14.29
N LYS A 178 -15.29 7.61 13.77
CA LYS A 178 -14.42 6.43 13.81
C LYS A 178 -13.40 6.38 12.67
N TYR A 179 -13.69 7.05 11.58
CA TYR A 179 -12.92 6.96 10.34
C TYR A 179 -12.02 8.17 10.17
N SER A 180 -10.86 7.96 9.57
CA SER A 180 -9.87 8.99 9.29
C SER A 180 -10.05 9.59 7.89
N THR A 181 -10.43 8.76 6.90
CA THR A 181 -10.46 9.15 5.47
C THR A 181 -11.68 8.60 4.76
N PHE A 182 -12.24 9.39 3.82
CA PHE A 182 -13.22 8.95 2.83
C PHE A 182 -12.60 9.01 1.43
N ILE A 183 -12.77 7.93 0.65
CA ILE A 183 -12.22 7.75 -0.69
C ILE A 183 -13.36 7.29 -1.62
N SER A 184 -13.43 7.84 -2.83
CA SER A 184 -14.36 7.39 -3.88
C SER A 184 -13.90 7.93 -5.23
N ASP A 185 -14.19 7.20 -6.30
CA ASP A 185 -14.31 7.79 -7.62
C ASP A 185 -15.78 8.18 -7.84
N VAL A 186 -16.02 9.27 -8.56
CA VAL A 186 -17.36 9.78 -8.84
C VAL A 186 -17.51 10.18 -10.30
N GLY A 187 -18.70 10.00 -10.86
CA GLY A 187 -19.00 10.38 -12.23
C GLY A 187 -20.37 9.91 -12.71
N VAL A 188 -20.71 10.27 -13.94
CA VAL A 188 -21.89 9.77 -14.63
C VAL A 188 -21.64 8.31 -15.03
N ASP A 189 -22.54 7.41 -14.67
CA ASP A 189 -22.42 5.98 -15.01
C ASP A 189 -22.49 5.78 -16.53
N GLN A 190 -21.63 4.90 -17.04
CA GLN A 190 -21.51 4.63 -18.48
C GLN A 190 -22.73 3.95 -19.10
N GLU A 191 -23.75 3.55 -18.34
CA GLU A 191 -25.00 3.06 -18.91
C GLU A 191 -25.74 4.10 -19.75
N GLU A 192 -25.39 5.38 -19.60
CA GLU A 192 -25.92 6.49 -20.39
C GLU A 192 -25.13 6.79 -21.68
N ASP A 193 -24.06 6.04 -21.95
CA ASP A 193 -23.28 6.18 -23.17
C ASP A 193 -24.13 5.92 -24.42
N GLY A 194 -24.19 6.91 -25.30
CA GLY A 194 -24.98 6.87 -26.53
C GLY A 194 -26.48 7.14 -26.34
N ARG A 195 -26.94 7.48 -25.12
CA ARG A 195 -28.33 7.88 -24.82
C ARG A 195 -28.51 9.38 -24.63
N GLY A 196 -27.52 10.02 -24.02
CA GLY A 196 -27.50 11.45 -23.76
C GLY A 196 -26.21 11.87 -23.07
N THR A 197 -26.19 13.11 -22.56
CA THR A 197 -25.07 13.61 -21.75
C THR A 197 -25.60 13.94 -20.37
N GLY A 198 -25.28 13.08 -19.40
CA GLY A 198 -25.51 13.36 -17.99
C GLY A 198 -24.56 14.44 -17.49
N SER A 199 -24.95 15.14 -16.44
CA SER A 199 -24.22 16.24 -15.86
C SER A 199 -24.48 16.29 -14.35
N VAL A 200 -23.47 15.96 -13.55
CA VAL A 200 -23.64 15.81 -12.10
C VAL A 200 -22.53 16.55 -11.35
N ASP A 201 -22.89 17.26 -10.29
CA ASP A 201 -21.96 17.83 -9.31
C ASP A 201 -21.99 17.00 -8.02
N PHE A 202 -20.87 16.40 -7.66
CA PHE A 202 -20.71 15.55 -6.49
C PHE A 202 -20.11 16.33 -5.33
N GLN A 203 -20.85 16.39 -4.23
CA GLN A 203 -20.45 17.08 -3.03
C GLN A 203 -20.46 16.14 -1.83
N VAL A 204 -19.46 16.29 -0.96
CA VAL A 204 -19.37 15.54 0.30
C VAL A 204 -19.40 16.53 1.45
N PHE A 205 -20.29 16.28 2.41
CA PHE A 205 -20.38 17.06 3.63
C PHE A 205 -20.06 16.20 4.85
N GLY A 206 -19.33 16.78 5.80
CA GLY A 206 -19.11 16.21 7.13
C GLY A 206 -19.72 17.13 8.17
N ASP A 207 -20.67 16.62 8.96
CA ASP A 207 -21.41 17.38 9.98
C ASP A 207 -22.01 18.70 9.42
N GLY A 208 -22.49 18.65 8.18
CA GLY A 208 -23.08 19.79 7.47
C GLY A 208 -22.07 20.77 6.84
N LYS A 209 -20.76 20.52 6.96
CA LYS A 209 -19.71 21.31 6.32
C LYS A 209 -19.24 20.66 5.03
N LEU A 210 -19.19 21.43 3.94
CA LEU A 210 -18.62 20.99 2.67
C LEU A 210 -17.14 20.61 2.84
N LEU A 211 -16.80 19.38 2.43
CA LEU A 211 -15.45 18.82 2.47
C LEU A 211 -14.88 18.60 1.07
N TYR A 212 -15.75 18.31 0.09
CA TYR A 212 -15.37 18.07 -1.30
C TYR A 212 -16.48 18.55 -2.24
N ASP A 213 -16.08 19.03 -3.40
CA ASP A 213 -16.93 19.45 -4.51
C ASP A 213 -16.16 19.12 -5.81
N SER A 214 -16.76 18.30 -6.69
CA SER A 214 -16.12 17.92 -7.95
C SER A 214 -16.20 19.03 -9.01
N GLY A 215 -17.08 20.01 -8.82
CA GLY A 215 -17.71 20.73 -9.91
C GLY A 215 -18.55 19.80 -10.79
N VAL A 216 -19.02 20.32 -11.91
CA VAL A 216 -19.83 19.56 -12.86
C VAL A 216 -18.97 18.56 -13.62
N LEU A 217 -19.35 17.28 -13.53
CA LEU A 217 -18.82 16.19 -14.34
C LEU A 217 -19.85 15.76 -15.37
N THR A 218 -19.41 15.56 -16.61
CA THR A 218 -20.21 14.94 -17.68
C THR A 218 -19.74 13.51 -17.95
N ASN A 219 -20.34 12.83 -18.93
CA ASN A 219 -19.89 11.52 -19.40
C ASN A 219 -18.37 11.47 -19.60
N ASP A 220 -17.78 10.31 -19.27
CA ASP A 220 -16.35 10.00 -19.33
C ASP A 220 -15.42 10.82 -18.41
N GLN A 221 -15.95 11.79 -17.65
CA GLN A 221 -15.19 12.49 -16.61
C GLN A 221 -15.32 11.77 -15.27
N VAL A 222 -14.20 11.70 -14.55
CA VAL A 222 -14.15 11.08 -13.23
C VAL A 222 -13.55 12.05 -12.22
N GLY A 223 -14.28 12.31 -11.14
CA GLY A 223 -13.78 12.98 -9.96
C GLY A 223 -13.13 11.96 -9.02
N HIS A 224 -12.03 12.34 -8.39
CA HIS A 224 -11.33 11.50 -7.43
C HIS A 224 -11.41 12.15 -6.04
N ILE A 225 -11.91 11.41 -5.07
CA ILE A 225 -12.09 11.85 -3.69
C ILE A 225 -11.06 11.13 -2.82
N ASN A 226 -10.29 11.91 -2.06
CA ASN A 226 -9.45 11.43 -0.97
C ASN A 226 -9.36 12.55 0.07
N ILE A 227 -10.27 12.52 1.04
CA ILE A 227 -10.48 13.61 2.00
C ILE A 227 -10.46 13.08 3.43
N SER A 228 -10.01 13.92 4.36
CA SER A 228 -10.08 13.61 5.79
C SER A 228 -11.52 13.75 6.30
N VAL A 229 -11.97 12.74 7.03
CA VAL A 229 -13.23 12.73 7.80
C VAL A 229 -12.97 12.49 9.29
N SER A 230 -11.74 12.75 9.74
CA SER A 230 -11.33 12.54 11.12
C SER A 230 -12.21 13.34 12.08
N GLY A 231 -12.90 12.62 12.98
CA GLY A 231 -13.81 13.21 13.95
C GLY A 231 -15.19 13.60 13.41
N VAL A 232 -15.47 13.38 12.12
CA VAL A 232 -16.80 13.63 11.53
C VAL A 232 -17.80 12.61 12.07
N GLN A 233 -18.97 13.05 12.52
CA GLN A 233 -20.01 12.16 13.05
C GLN A 233 -20.97 11.71 11.95
N SER A 234 -21.39 12.63 11.08
CA SER A 234 -22.32 12.41 9.99
C SER A 234 -21.67 12.72 8.65
N LEU A 235 -21.65 11.75 7.75
CA LEU A 235 -21.18 11.91 6.37
C LEU A 235 -22.39 11.99 5.44
N GLU A 236 -22.40 12.97 4.55
CA GLU A 236 -23.47 13.15 3.58
C GLU A 236 -22.88 13.21 2.17
N LEU A 237 -23.42 12.36 1.30
CA LEU A 237 -23.07 12.25 -0.11
C LEU A 237 -24.19 12.88 -0.93
N VAL A 238 -23.88 13.91 -1.70
CA VAL A 238 -24.84 14.69 -2.49
C VAL A 238 -24.44 14.64 -3.96
N ALA A 239 -25.35 14.18 -4.82
CA ALA A 239 -25.23 14.31 -6.27
C ALA A 239 -26.26 15.35 -6.73
N ASN A 240 -25.80 16.54 -7.07
CA ASN A 240 -26.61 17.64 -7.59
C ASN A 240 -26.63 17.62 -9.12
N ASN A 241 -27.63 18.29 -9.70
CA ASN A 241 -27.67 18.51 -11.14
C ASN A 241 -26.54 19.44 -11.56
N GLY A 242 -25.80 19.06 -12.59
CA GLY A 242 -24.78 19.92 -13.19
C GLY A 242 -25.37 21.00 -14.10
N VAL A 243 -26.60 20.80 -14.60
CA VAL A 243 -27.37 21.80 -15.35
C VAL A 243 -28.65 22.15 -14.59
N PRO A 244 -28.93 23.45 -14.32
CA PRO A 244 -30.12 23.85 -13.59
C PRO A 244 -31.42 23.33 -14.24
N ASN A 245 -32.25 22.67 -13.43
CA ASN A 245 -33.55 22.11 -13.82
C ASN A 245 -33.52 20.98 -14.88
N SER A 246 -32.37 20.38 -15.16
CA SER A 246 -32.26 19.15 -15.94
C SER A 246 -31.77 18.04 -15.03
N ILE A 247 -32.41 16.87 -15.11
CA ILE A 247 -31.92 15.63 -14.48
C ILE A 247 -31.69 14.53 -15.52
N ASP A 248 -31.91 14.82 -16.81
CA ASP A 248 -31.89 13.81 -17.85
C ASP A 248 -30.50 13.16 -17.92
N PHE A 249 -30.45 11.83 -17.83
CA PHE A 249 -29.23 11.02 -17.90
C PHE A 249 -28.25 11.23 -16.74
N ASP A 250 -28.68 11.85 -15.64
CA ASP A 250 -27.86 12.11 -14.45
C ASP A 250 -27.71 10.86 -13.55
N HIS A 251 -27.47 9.72 -14.16
CA HIS A 251 -27.18 8.46 -13.48
C HIS A 251 -25.79 8.59 -12.87
N ALA A 252 -25.74 8.65 -11.54
CA ALA A 252 -24.56 9.08 -10.79
C ALA A 252 -24.03 7.92 -9.95
N ASP A 253 -22.72 7.71 -10.00
CA ASP A 253 -22.06 6.65 -9.23
C ASP A 253 -21.07 7.22 -8.23
N TRP A 254 -21.18 6.74 -6.98
CA TRP A 254 -20.13 6.81 -5.96
C TRP A 254 -19.36 5.50 -5.98
N ALA A 255 -18.44 5.37 -6.94
CA ALA A 255 -17.74 4.14 -7.26
C ALA A 255 -16.54 3.92 -6.33
N GLY A 256 -16.44 2.71 -5.75
CA GLY A 256 -15.40 2.40 -4.77
C GLY A 256 -15.51 3.20 -3.46
N ALA A 257 -16.67 3.78 -3.16
CA ALA A 257 -16.88 4.63 -1.99
C ALA A 257 -16.55 3.89 -0.68
N GLU A 258 -15.47 4.28 -0.01
CA GLU A 258 -14.90 3.61 1.14
C GLU A 258 -14.45 4.57 2.25
N LEU A 259 -14.54 4.07 3.47
CA LEU A 259 -14.11 4.73 4.70
C LEU A 259 -12.96 3.95 5.32
N VAL A 260 -11.89 4.64 5.68
CA VAL A 260 -10.68 4.05 6.26
C VAL A 260 -10.55 4.46 7.71
N VAL A 261 -10.23 3.50 8.59
CA VAL A 261 -9.78 3.74 9.98
C VAL A 261 -8.26 3.79 10.01
#